data_AF-A0A819XXT1-F1
#
_entry.id   AF-A0A819XXT1-F1
#
_cell.length_a   1.000
_cell.length_b   1.000
_cell.length_c   1.000
_cell.angle_alpha   90.00
_cell.angle_beta   90.00
_cell.angle_gamma   90.00
#
_symmetry.space_group_name_H-M   'P 1'
#
loop_
_entity.id
_entity.type
_entity.pdbx_description
1 polymer ?
#
loop_
_entity_poly.entity_id
_entity_poly.type
_entity_poly.pdbx_seq_one_letter_code
_entity_poly.pdbx_strand_id
1 'polypeptide(L)'
;MLKNQFLLFWQCVFGPKLYQTYPFMPPLPNRQPTHLYIKNTTETLSDNVFLVLKIFFGTLRIVLPLFILYFYYKGSLTYENGISLLQLSCYIVIIPIWFALLRGISRFSNPTYKAFINEFFQVKYNSTQEARQVKLLAKYDFSLSHWKPDYIIQSSNIRKLPMISISEENLINQTETTFIERLFHYPSLLLGYICVNVFGRRLMFPGSLQIIHHMSNRALLDGRTNLIISHRAKRYILRTADGNHIDSIFVDQRSTDNGQTLIITCEGNAGFYEVGCMMTPIEAGYSVLGWNRPGFCESSVS
;
A
#
# COMPACT_ATOMS: atom_id res chain seq x y z
N MET A 1 32.26 -16.62 -2.47
CA MET A 1 31.00 -17.33 -2.16
C MET A 1 30.27 -16.75 -0.95
N LEU A 2 30.93 -16.60 0.21
CA LEU A 2 30.31 -16.03 1.43
C LEU A 2 29.70 -14.62 1.25
N LYS A 3 30.43 -13.72 0.57
CA LYS A 3 29.97 -12.34 0.31
C LYS A 3 28.65 -12.29 -0.48
N ASN A 4 28.46 -13.20 -1.43
CA ASN A 4 27.23 -13.27 -2.23
C ASN A 4 26.05 -13.82 -1.40
N GLN A 5 26.31 -14.76 -0.49
CA GLN A 5 25.27 -15.28 0.39
C GLN A 5 24.85 -14.25 1.45
N PHE A 6 25.80 -13.48 1.98
CA PHE A 6 25.50 -12.38 2.90
C PHE A 6 24.67 -11.28 2.22
N LEU A 7 25.03 -10.90 0.99
CA LEU A 7 24.26 -9.96 0.19
C LEU A 7 22.84 -10.46 -0.06
N LEU A 8 22.69 -11.73 -0.45
CA LEU A 8 21.39 -12.36 -0.68
C LEU A 8 20.54 -12.41 0.59
N PHE A 9 21.15 -12.68 1.75
CA PHE A 9 20.44 -12.63 3.03
C PHE A 9 19.90 -11.23 3.32
N TRP A 10 20.72 -10.20 3.15
CA TRP A 10 20.28 -8.81 3.32
C TRP A 10 19.15 -8.43 2.35
N GLN A 11 19.23 -8.90 1.11
CA GLN A 11 18.16 -8.78 0.12
C GLN A 11 16.87 -9.50 0.54
N CYS A 12 16.95 -10.61 1.28
CA CYS A 12 15.76 -11.28 1.83
C CYS A 12 15.12 -10.51 3.00
N VAL A 13 15.93 -9.91 3.87
CA VAL A 13 15.46 -9.13 5.05
C VAL A 13 14.68 -7.89 4.60
N PHE A 14 15.24 -7.15 3.65
CA PHE A 14 14.70 -5.86 3.14
C PHE A 14 13.99 -6.00 1.79
N GLY A 15 13.80 -7.23 1.32
CA GLY A 15 13.14 -7.50 0.05
C GLY A 15 11.63 -7.29 0.11
N PRO A 16 10.99 -7.07 -1.06
CA PRO A 16 9.54 -6.97 -1.15
C PRO A 16 8.88 -8.29 -0.75
N LYS A 17 7.65 -8.18 -0.23
CA LYS A 17 6.82 -9.33 0.10
C LYS A 17 6.33 -10.00 -1.18
N LEU A 18 6.48 -11.32 -1.30
CA LEU A 18 5.90 -12.12 -2.38
C LEU A 18 4.50 -12.58 -1.97
N TYR A 19 3.53 -12.47 -2.88
CA TYR A 19 2.14 -12.90 -2.66
C TYR A 19 1.85 -14.21 -3.39
N GLN A 20 2.19 -14.28 -4.68
CA GLN A 20 1.91 -15.44 -5.52
C GLN A 20 2.80 -15.48 -6.75
N THR A 21 2.84 -16.65 -7.38
CA THR A 21 3.55 -16.89 -8.64
C THR A 21 2.56 -17.30 -9.72
N TYR A 22 2.65 -16.68 -10.88
CA TYR A 22 1.83 -17.00 -12.05
C TYR A 22 2.52 -18.04 -12.93
N PRO A 23 1.74 -18.91 -13.60
CA PRO A 23 2.29 -19.79 -14.61
C PRO A 23 2.80 -19.00 -15.82
N PHE A 24 3.80 -19.54 -16.52
CA PHE A 24 4.30 -18.95 -17.76
C PHE A 24 3.21 -18.96 -18.84
N MET A 25 2.94 -17.81 -19.48
CA MET A 25 2.00 -17.69 -20.60
C MET A 25 2.71 -17.91 -21.94
N PRO A 26 2.09 -18.59 -22.93
CA PRO A 26 0.72 -19.12 -22.92
C PRO A 26 0.58 -20.36 -22.01
N PRO A 27 -0.58 -20.56 -21.37
CA PRO A 27 -0.81 -21.71 -20.50
C PRO A 27 -0.70 -22.99 -21.33
N LEU A 28 0.36 -23.76 -21.11
CA LEU A 28 0.50 -25.10 -21.66
C LEU A 28 -0.52 -26.03 -20.98
N PRO A 29 -1.15 -26.97 -21.72
CA PRO A 29 -2.26 -27.80 -21.24
C PRO A 29 -1.93 -28.69 -20.03
N ASN A 30 -0.65 -28.77 -19.62
CA ASN A 30 -0.15 -29.65 -18.55
C ASN A 30 0.71 -28.93 -17.49
N ARG A 31 0.61 -27.59 -17.34
CA ARG A 31 1.36 -26.85 -16.29
C ARG A 31 0.48 -26.15 -15.26
N GLN A 32 1.02 -26.12 -14.05
CA GLN A 32 0.35 -26.01 -12.75
C GLN A 32 -0.48 -24.74 -12.52
N PRO A 33 -1.52 -24.80 -11.67
CA PRO A 33 -2.33 -23.65 -11.28
C PRO A 33 -1.49 -22.55 -10.61
N THR A 34 -2.07 -21.36 -10.43
CA THR A 34 -1.44 -20.31 -9.61
C THR A 34 -1.06 -20.83 -8.24
N HIS A 35 0.22 -20.73 -7.91
CA HIS A 35 0.70 -21.08 -6.58
C HIS A 35 0.76 -19.81 -5.72
N LEU A 36 -0.10 -19.78 -4.71
CA LEU A 36 0.04 -18.84 -3.62
C LEU A 36 1.36 -19.09 -2.92
N TYR A 37 2.04 -18.00 -2.55
CA TYR A 37 3.28 -18.11 -1.82
C TYR A 37 3.02 -18.68 -0.42
N ILE A 38 3.54 -19.89 -0.18
CA ILE A 38 3.46 -20.54 1.13
C ILE A 38 4.59 -20.01 2.00
N LYS A 39 4.21 -19.24 3.02
CA LYS A 39 5.11 -18.71 4.03
C LYS A 39 5.40 -19.75 5.09
N ASN A 40 6.59 -19.69 5.67
CA ASN A 40 6.86 -20.46 6.88
C ASN A 40 6.13 -19.84 8.09
N THR A 41 6.01 -20.61 9.16
CA THR A 41 5.40 -20.16 10.42
C THR A 41 6.11 -18.94 11.00
N THR A 42 7.45 -18.90 10.93
CA THR A 42 8.29 -17.80 11.43
C THR A 42 8.11 -16.51 10.63
N GLU A 43 7.99 -16.60 9.31
CA GLU A 43 7.65 -15.44 8.47
C GLU A 43 6.24 -14.93 8.74
N THR A 44 5.27 -15.84 8.90
CA THR A 44 3.88 -15.49 9.23
C THR A 44 3.80 -14.78 10.57
N LEU A 45 4.50 -15.30 11.58
CA LEU A 45 4.59 -14.69 12.90
C LEU A 45 5.24 -13.30 12.83
N SER A 46 6.33 -13.15 12.08
CA SER A 46 7.00 -11.87 11.89
C SER A 46 6.10 -10.85 11.18
N ASP A 47 5.39 -11.26 10.12
CA ASP A 47 4.42 -10.43 9.41
C ASP A 47 3.28 -9.96 10.34
N ASN A 48 2.78 -10.83 11.21
CA ASN A 48 1.75 -10.49 12.19
C ASN A 48 2.26 -9.49 13.23
N VAL A 49 3.50 -9.66 13.73
CA VAL A 49 4.12 -8.68 14.64
C VAL A 49 4.26 -7.32 13.96
N PHE A 50 4.71 -7.27 12.71
CA PHE A 50 4.79 -6.00 11.97
C PHE A 50 3.42 -5.36 11.74
N LEU A 51 2.37 -6.16 11.49
CA LEU A 51 1.01 -5.66 11.38
C LEU A 51 0.54 -5.03 12.71
N VAL A 52 0.75 -5.73 13.84
CA VAL A 52 0.40 -5.22 15.17
C VAL A 52 1.17 -3.94 15.49
N LEU A 53 2.47 -3.89 15.22
CA LEU A 53 3.28 -2.68 15.41
C LEU A 53 2.76 -1.51 14.56
N LYS A 54 2.41 -1.76 13.30
CA LYS A 54 1.89 -0.72 12.39
C LYS A 54 0.54 -0.18 12.88
N ILE A 55 -0.33 -1.04 13.37
CA ILE A 55 -1.60 -0.65 14.01
C ILE A 55 -1.31 0.14 15.28
N PHE A 56 -0.44 -0.36 16.16
CA PHE A 56 -0.06 0.26 17.42
C PHE A 56 0.48 1.67 17.23
N PHE A 57 1.46 1.87 16.33
CA PHE A 57 1.98 3.21 16.05
C PHE A 57 0.94 4.12 15.38
N GLY A 58 0.07 3.56 14.54
CA GLY A 58 -1.04 4.28 13.92
C GLY A 58 -2.06 4.78 14.95
N THR A 59 -2.40 3.96 15.95
CA THR A 59 -3.26 4.35 17.08
C THR A 59 -2.54 5.28 18.04
N LEU A 60 -1.26 5.01 18.34
CA LEU A 60 -0.47 5.83 19.24
C LEU A 60 -0.38 7.26 18.71
N ARG A 61 -0.17 7.47 17.41
CA ARG A 61 -0.15 8.82 16.80
C ARG A 61 -1.44 9.62 17.08
N ILE A 62 -2.58 8.95 17.21
CA ILE A 62 -3.87 9.59 17.50
C ILE A 62 -4.00 9.89 19.00
N VAL A 63 -3.63 8.94 19.85
CA VAL A 63 -3.82 9.05 21.31
C VAL A 63 -2.67 9.77 22.00
N LEU A 64 -1.52 9.96 21.32
CA LEU A 64 -0.31 10.56 21.86
C LEU A 64 -0.54 11.90 22.58
N PRO A 65 -1.32 12.86 22.03
CA PRO A 65 -1.60 14.13 22.74
C PRO A 65 -2.32 13.92 24.07
N LEU A 66 -3.25 12.95 24.13
CA LEU A 66 -3.96 12.60 25.35
C LEU A 66 -3.05 11.91 26.36
N PHE A 67 -2.16 11.01 25.89
CA PHE A 67 -1.16 10.37 26.75
C PHE A 67 -0.19 11.38 27.35
N ILE A 68 0.32 12.34 26.56
CA ILE A 68 1.23 13.39 27.05
C ILE A 68 0.54 14.22 28.14
N LEU A 69 -0.71 14.64 27.92
CA LEU A 69 -1.47 15.42 28.89
C LEU A 69 -1.74 14.62 30.18
N TYR A 70 -2.03 13.33 30.06
CA TYR A 70 -2.20 12.44 31.21
C TYR A 70 -0.90 12.25 32.00
N PHE A 71 0.23 11.99 31.33
CA PHE A 71 1.53 11.85 32.00
C PHE A 71 2.02 13.15 32.63
N TYR A 72 1.68 14.30 32.03
CA TYR A 72 1.93 15.62 32.60
C TYR A 72 1.08 15.84 33.85
N TYR A 73 -0.23 15.58 33.80
CA TYR A 73 -1.13 15.70 34.95
C TYR A 73 -0.70 14.81 36.12
N LYS A 74 -0.25 13.58 35.83
CA LYS A 74 0.22 12.63 36.83
C LYS A 74 1.62 12.95 37.36
N GLY A 75 2.29 13.99 36.86
CA GLY A 75 3.65 14.35 37.25
C GLY A 75 4.67 13.23 37.01
N SER A 76 4.41 12.32 36.07
CA SER A 76 5.24 11.12 35.85
C SER A 76 6.45 11.38 34.95
N LEU A 77 6.58 12.59 34.40
CA LEU A 77 7.73 13.07 33.62
C LEU A 77 8.86 13.55 34.56
N THR A 78 9.28 12.70 35.50
CA THR A 78 10.41 12.94 36.40
C THR A 78 11.68 12.28 35.87
N TYR A 79 12.84 12.76 36.32
CA TYR A 79 14.14 12.19 35.97
C TYR A 79 14.26 10.69 36.33
N GLU A 80 13.68 10.29 37.47
CA GLU A 80 13.66 8.89 37.94
C GLU A 80 12.95 7.96 36.96
N ASN A 81 11.83 8.39 36.38
CA ASN A 81 11.09 7.62 35.37
C ASN A 81 11.76 7.69 33.98
N GLY A 82 12.72 8.59 33.77
CA GLY A 82 13.45 8.75 32.52
C GLY A 82 14.23 7.51 32.11
N ILE A 83 14.82 6.79 33.07
CA ILE A 83 15.54 5.53 32.81
C ILE A 83 14.59 4.45 32.30
N SER A 84 13.41 4.31 32.90
CA SER A 84 12.40 3.34 32.46
C SER A 84 11.84 3.69 31.08
N LEU A 85 11.65 4.97 30.76
CA LEU A 85 11.26 5.43 29.42
C LEU A 85 12.34 5.11 28.38
N LEU A 86 13.62 5.28 28.72
CA LEU A 86 14.73 4.92 27.84
C LEU A 86 14.75 3.41 27.59
N GLN A 87 14.59 2.59 28.62
CA GLN A 87 14.49 1.12 28.47
C GLN A 87 13.32 0.72 27.55
N LEU A 88 12.14 1.32 27.75
CA LEU A 88 10.97 1.09 26.88
C LEU A 88 11.28 1.46 25.43
N SER A 89 11.94 2.60 25.19
CA SER A 89 12.34 3.02 23.85
C SER A 89 13.31 2.02 23.20
N CYS A 90 14.24 1.45 23.96
CA CYS A 90 15.15 0.42 23.48
C CYS A 90 14.39 -0.85 23.06
N TYR A 91 13.43 -1.33 23.87
CA TYR A 91 12.63 -2.50 23.50
C TYR A 91 11.81 -2.28 22.23
N ILE A 92 11.24 -1.08 22.09
CA ILE A 92 10.47 -0.70 20.89
C ILE A 92 11.34 -0.75 19.61
N VAL A 93 12.66 -0.54 19.72
CA VAL A 93 13.59 -0.61 18.58
C VAL A 93 14.16 -2.02 18.38
N ILE A 94 14.54 -2.71 19.46
CA ILE A 94 15.20 -4.03 19.38
C ILE A 94 14.24 -5.11 18.88
N ILE A 95 12.99 -5.11 19.35
CA ILE A 95 11.99 -6.12 18.99
C ILE A 95 11.74 -6.17 17.46
N PRO A 96 11.45 -5.05 16.77
CA PRO A 96 11.31 -5.05 15.31
C PRO A 96 12.54 -5.52 14.56
N ILE A 97 13.75 -5.17 15.03
CA ILE A 97 15.01 -5.61 14.41
C ILE A 97 15.13 -7.13 14.50
N TRP A 98 14.86 -7.70 15.68
CA TRP A 98 14.87 -9.15 15.87
C TRP A 98 13.90 -9.88 14.92
N PHE A 99 12.66 -9.42 14.83
CA PHE A 99 11.68 -10.01 13.92
C PHE A 99 12.01 -9.77 12.43
N ALA A 100 12.68 -8.68 12.08
CA ALA A 100 13.17 -8.47 10.71
C ALA A 100 14.22 -9.52 10.32
N LEU A 101 15.15 -9.85 11.23
CA LEU A 101 16.17 -10.88 11.02
C LEU A 101 15.54 -12.28 10.92
N LEU A 102 14.61 -12.61 11.82
CA LEU A 102 13.87 -13.89 11.76
C LEU A 102 13.11 -14.06 10.45
N ARG A 103 12.44 -12.99 9.98
CA ARG A 103 11.78 -12.97 8.67
C ARG A 103 12.78 -13.18 7.54
N GLY A 104 13.95 -12.55 7.61
CA GLY A 104 15.03 -12.71 6.64
C GLY A 104 15.56 -14.15 6.56
N ILE A 105 15.78 -14.80 7.70
CA ILE A 105 16.20 -16.20 7.79
C ILE A 105 15.14 -17.11 7.16
N SER A 106 13.87 -16.90 7.50
CA SER A 106 12.76 -17.66 6.92
C SER A 106 12.71 -17.57 5.40
N ARG A 107 12.82 -16.34 4.86
CA ARG A 107 12.83 -16.07 3.42
C ARG A 107 14.06 -16.64 2.72
N PHE A 108 15.22 -16.62 3.37
CA PHE A 108 16.45 -17.20 2.83
C PHE A 108 16.41 -18.73 2.72
N SER A 109 15.70 -19.38 3.65
CA SER A 109 15.47 -20.83 3.63
C SER A 109 14.40 -21.25 2.61
N ASN A 110 13.48 -20.35 2.22
CA ASN A 110 12.42 -20.66 1.29
C ASN A 110 12.93 -20.61 -0.18
N PRO A 111 12.91 -21.73 -0.93
CA PRO A 111 13.47 -21.80 -2.28
C PRO A 111 12.70 -20.92 -3.28
N THR A 112 11.37 -20.85 -3.16
CA THR A 112 10.51 -20.04 -4.04
C THR A 112 10.82 -18.56 -3.89
N TYR A 113 10.96 -18.08 -2.65
CA TYR A 113 11.32 -16.69 -2.39
C TYR A 113 12.74 -16.39 -2.85
N LYS A 114 13.67 -17.33 -2.67
CA LYS A 114 15.07 -17.18 -3.11
C LYS A 114 15.20 -17.07 -4.63
N ALA A 115 14.39 -17.82 -5.39
CA ALA A 115 14.31 -17.69 -6.84
C ALA A 115 13.77 -16.30 -7.22
N PHE A 116 12.65 -15.90 -6.62
CA PHE A 116 12.04 -14.59 -6.84
C PHE A 116 13.00 -13.43 -6.56
N ILE A 117 13.66 -13.41 -5.39
CA ILE A 117 14.47 -12.26 -4.98
C ILE A 117 15.72 -12.08 -5.85
N ASN A 118 16.30 -13.19 -6.31
CA ASN A 118 17.41 -13.17 -7.27
C ASN A 118 16.96 -12.57 -8.61
N GLU A 119 15.83 -13.03 -9.15
CA GLU A 119 15.26 -12.48 -10.39
C GLU A 119 14.89 -11.00 -10.22
N PHE A 120 14.28 -10.63 -9.08
CA PHE A 120 13.90 -9.26 -8.75
C PHE A 120 15.09 -8.31 -8.80
N PHE A 121 16.20 -8.64 -8.12
CA PHE A 121 17.37 -7.78 -8.11
C PHE A 121 18.15 -7.79 -9.43
N GLN A 122 18.21 -8.92 -10.13
CA GLN A 122 18.76 -8.95 -11.49
C GLN A 122 18.01 -8.00 -12.43
N VAL A 123 16.68 -8.03 -12.39
CA VAL A 123 15.83 -7.16 -13.21
C VAL A 123 15.93 -5.70 -12.77
N LYS A 124 16.00 -5.43 -11.46
CA LYS A 124 16.10 -4.07 -10.90
C LYS A 124 17.38 -3.32 -11.32
N TYR A 125 18.49 -4.04 -11.48
CA TYR A 125 19.78 -3.46 -11.81
C TYR A 125 20.15 -3.57 -13.30
N ASN A 126 19.80 -4.66 -13.98
CA ASN A 126 20.40 -5.00 -15.29
C ASN A 126 19.43 -4.97 -16.49
N SER A 127 18.17 -4.55 -16.32
CA SER A 127 17.16 -4.67 -17.39
C SER A 127 16.57 -3.34 -17.88
N THR A 128 16.32 -3.25 -19.19
CA THR A 128 15.47 -2.25 -19.85
C THR A 128 14.03 -2.34 -19.35
N GLN A 129 13.30 -1.22 -19.36
CA GLN A 129 11.97 -1.08 -18.78
C GLN A 129 10.97 -2.15 -19.22
N GLU A 130 10.91 -2.44 -20.53
CA GLU A 130 10.02 -3.45 -21.11
C GLU A 130 10.35 -4.87 -20.64
N ALA A 131 11.64 -5.20 -20.51
CA ALA A 131 12.08 -6.51 -20.02
C ALA A 131 11.74 -6.71 -18.53
N ARG A 132 11.65 -5.63 -17.74
CA ARG A 132 11.24 -5.71 -16.32
C ARG A 132 9.77 -6.10 -16.18
N GLN A 133 8.92 -5.50 -17.00
CA GLN A 133 7.48 -5.74 -17.00
C GLN A 133 7.13 -7.14 -17.47
N VAL A 134 7.64 -7.54 -18.64
CA VAL A 134 7.26 -8.81 -19.27
C VAL A 134 7.76 -10.03 -18.49
N LYS A 135 8.89 -9.91 -17.77
CA LYS A 135 9.49 -11.06 -17.07
C LYS A 135 9.10 -11.19 -15.61
N LEU A 136 8.96 -10.07 -14.87
CA LEU A 136 8.77 -10.14 -13.42
C LEU A 136 7.32 -9.93 -13.01
N LEU A 137 6.68 -8.84 -13.45
CA LEU A 137 5.28 -8.54 -13.09
C LEU A 137 4.28 -9.55 -13.68
N ALA A 138 4.63 -10.17 -14.81
CA ALA A 138 3.85 -11.26 -15.40
C ALA A 138 4.02 -12.61 -14.67
N LYS A 139 5.14 -12.81 -13.95
CA LYS A 139 5.50 -14.08 -13.31
C LYS A 139 5.26 -14.09 -11.80
N TYR A 140 5.39 -12.94 -11.16
CA TYR A 140 5.32 -12.80 -9.71
C TYR A 140 4.38 -11.66 -9.34
N ASP A 141 3.55 -11.89 -8.32
CA ASP A 141 2.82 -10.84 -7.64
C ASP A 141 3.51 -10.54 -6.30
N PHE A 142 3.94 -9.30 -6.11
CA PHE A 142 4.74 -8.88 -4.96
C PHE A 142 4.42 -7.44 -4.57
N SER A 143 4.85 -7.03 -3.39
CA SER A 143 4.65 -5.66 -2.91
C SER A 143 5.48 -4.65 -3.71
N LEU A 144 4.81 -3.61 -4.17
CA LEU A 144 5.37 -2.64 -5.11
C LEU A 144 6.26 -1.58 -4.45
N SER A 145 6.31 -1.56 -3.12
CA SER A 145 7.11 -0.64 -2.30
C SER A 145 8.57 -0.46 -2.75
N HIS A 146 9.19 -1.50 -3.31
CA HIS A 146 10.60 -1.52 -3.72
C HIS A 146 10.81 -1.44 -5.24
N TRP A 147 9.72 -1.32 -6.01
CA TRP A 147 9.72 -1.31 -7.47
C TRP A 147 9.92 0.11 -8.01
N LYS A 148 10.55 0.22 -9.19
CA LYS A 148 10.71 1.50 -9.88
C LYS A 148 9.47 1.76 -10.73
N PRO A 149 8.91 2.99 -10.75
CA PRO A 149 7.77 3.30 -11.59
C PRO A 149 8.10 3.09 -13.07
N ASP A 150 7.12 2.61 -13.82
CA ASP A 150 7.20 2.44 -15.27
C ASP A 150 6.97 3.78 -15.98
N TYR A 151 6.02 4.57 -15.50
CA TYR A 151 5.77 5.90 -16.05
C TYR A 151 5.94 6.96 -14.98
N ILE A 152 6.61 8.06 -15.32
CA ILE A 152 6.84 9.18 -14.39
C ILE A 152 6.23 10.43 -15.01
N ILE A 153 5.22 10.98 -14.35
CA ILE A 153 4.64 12.27 -14.74
C ILE A 153 5.58 13.38 -14.28
N GLN A 154 6.02 14.21 -15.23
CA GLN A 154 6.79 15.42 -14.93
C GLN A 154 5.84 16.51 -14.43
N SER A 155 6.16 17.11 -13.29
CA SER A 155 5.36 18.15 -12.64
C SER A 155 5.15 19.40 -13.51
N SER A 156 6.03 19.63 -14.50
CA SER A 156 5.92 20.71 -15.49
C SER A 156 4.69 20.56 -16.40
N ASN A 157 4.20 19.34 -16.59
CA ASN A 157 3.15 19.03 -17.56
C ASN A 157 1.74 19.02 -16.93
N ILE A 158 1.64 19.33 -15.64
CA ILE A 158 0.36 19.32 -14.93
C ILE A 158 -0.26 20.71 -14.92
N ARG A 159 -1.43 20.81 -15.55
CA ARG A 159 -2.36 21.90 -15.29
C ARG A 159 -2.88 21.73 -13.87
N LYS A 160 -2.44 22.59 -12.94
CA LYS A 160 -3.04 22.68 -11.60
C LYS A 160 -4.51 23.06 -11.80
N LEU A 161 -5.42 22.12 -11.55
CA LEU A 161 -6.83 22.45 -11.45
C LEU A 161 -7.00 23.33 -10.21
N PRO A 162 -7.78 24.43 -10.28
CA PRO A 162 -8.10 25.20 -9.10
C PRO A 162 -8.82 24.27 -8.13
N MET A 163 -8.16 23.91 -7.03
CA MET A 163 -8.86 23.31 -5.90
C MET A 163 -9.90 24.34 -5.50
N ILE A 164 -11.17 23.93 -5.36
CA ILE A 164 -12.20 24.79 -4.78
C ILE A 164 -11.79 25.01 -3.33
N SER A 165 -10.93 25.99 -3.09
CA SER A 165 -10.67 26.51 -1.77
C SER A 165 -11.94 27.24 -1.39
N ILE A 166 -12.78 26.59 -0.59
CA ILE A 166 -13.79 27.31 0.18
C ILE A 166 -12.97 28.34 0.96
N SER A 167 -13.09 29.62 0.62
CA SER A 167 -12.38 30.68 1.29
C SER A 167 -12.69 30.59 2.78
N GLU A 168 -11.66 30.58 3.62
CA GLU A 168 -11.81 30.54 5.08
C GLU A 168 -12.71 31.69 5.59
N GLU A 169 -12.74 32.82 4.85
CA GLU A 169 -13.65 33.94 5.07
C GLU A 169 -15.14 33.54 5.05
N ASN A 170 -15.56 32.56 4.25
CA ASN A 170 -16.97 32.15 4.19
C ASN A 170 -17.39 31.22 5.34
N LEU A 171 -16.44 30.59 6.04
CA LEU A 171 -16.72 29.72 7.18
C LEU A 171 -16.77 30.48 8.52
N ILE A 172 -16.05 31.61 8.62
CA ILE A 172 -15.93 32.39 9.86
C ILE A 172 -17.00 33.50 9.93
N ASN A 173 -17.57 33.91 8.79
CA ASN A 173 -18.46 35.08 8.72
C ASN A 173 -19.96 34.81 9.00
N GLN A 174 -20.32 33.72 9.69
CA GLN A 174 -21.71 33.50 10.11
C GLN A 174 -21.87 33.62 11.63
N THR A 175 -22.49 34.75 12.00
CA THR A 175 -23.11 35.12 13.30
C THR A 175 -22.21 35.64 14.43
N GLU A 176 -22.57 36.81 14.97
CA GLU A 176 -21.99 37.36 16.21
C GLU A 176 -22.45 36.50 17.40
N THR A 177 -21.64 35.50 17.75
CA THR A 177 -21.91 34.62 18.89
C THR A 177 -21.64 35.32 20.22
N THR A 178 -22.52 35.15 21.19
CA THR A 178 -22.37 35.60 22.59
C THR A 178 -21.10 35.03 23.26
N PHE A 179 -20.64 35.62 24.37
CA PHE A 179 -19.44 35.16 25.09
C PHE A 179 -19.53 33.68 25.53
N ILE A 180 -20.72 33.23 25.93
CA ILE A 180 -20.98 31.83 26.33
C ILE A 180 -20.89 30.92 25.11
N GLU A 181 -21.45 31.32 23.97
CA GLU A 181 -21.30 30.57 22.72
C GLU A 181 -19.84 30.50 22.30
N ARG A 182 -19.04 31.58 22.43
CA ARG A 182 -17.58 31.51 22.19
C ARG A 182 -16.88 30.51 23.11
N LEU A 183 -17.22 30.49 24.40
CA LEU A 183 -16.60 29.59 25.37
C LEU A 183 -16.83 28.11 25.04
N PHE A 184 -18.01 27.75 24.52
CA PHE A 184 -18.31 26.39 24.08
C PHE A 184 -17.90 26.10 22.62
N HIS A 185 -17.83 27.13 21.77
CA HIS A 185 -17.49 27.02 20.34
C HIS A 185 -16.04 26.60 20.09
N TYR A 186 -15.07 27.14 20.85
CA TYR A 186 -13.66 26.77 20.66
C TYR A 186 -13.37 25.30 21.01
N PRO A 187 -13.83 24.74 22.14
CA PRO A 187 -13.74 23.30 22.40
C PRO A 187 -14.45 22.44 21.36
N SER A 188 -15.63 22.85 20.87
CA SER A 188 -16.35 22.09 19.84
C SER A 188 -15.64 22.12 18.49
N LEU A 189 -15.00 23.25 18.11
CA LEU A 189 -14.17 23.32 16.91
C LEU A 189 -12.93 22.42 17.02
N LEU A 190 -12.28 22.40 18.19
CA LEU A 190 -11.15 21.51 18.44
C LEU A 190 -11.59 20.04 18.35
N LEU A 191 -12.71 19.70 18.97
CA LEU A 191 -13.27 18.34 18.92
C LEU A 191 -13.67 17.97 17.49
N GLY A 192 -14.31 18.89 16.75
CA GLY A 192 -14.63 18.71 15.33
C GLY A 192 -13.40 18.51 14.47
N TYR A 193 -12.34 19.31 14.67
CA TYR A 193 -11.06 19.14 14.00
C TYR A 193 -10.44 17.78 14.29
N ILE A 194 -10.46 17.32 15.54
CA ILE A 194 -10.01 15.97 15.92
C ILE A 194 -10.87 14.91 15.23
N CYS A 195 -12.19 15.01 15.30
CA CYS A 195 -13.12 14.06 14.68
C CYS A 195 -12.90 13.94 13.16
N VAL A 196 -12.77 15.06 12.45
CA VAL A 196 -12.53 15.09 11.00
C VAL A 196 -11.17 14.47 10.66
N ASN A 197 -10.10 14.80 11.39
CA ASN A 197 -8.76 14.30 11.09
C ASN A 197 -8.53 12.85 11.52
N VAL A 198 -9.18 12.40 12.60
CA VAL A 198 -9.05 11.03 13.13
C VAL A 198 -9.99 10.06 12.41
N PHE A 199 -11.26 10.43 12.27
CA PHE A 199 -12.30 9.56 11.73
C PHE A 199 -12.76 10.00 10.34
N GLY A 200 -13.11 11.28 10.16
CA GLY A 200 -13.73 11.78 8.92
C GLY A 200 -12.96 11.43 7.66
N ARG A 201 -11.66 11.79 7.60
CA ARG A 201 -10.80 11.49 6.44
C ARG A 201 -10.70 10.00 6.13
N ARG A 202 -10.70 9.16 7.16
CA ARG A 202 -10.54 7.70 7.08
C ARG A 202 -11.84 7.01 6.66
N LEU A 203 -12.98 7.49 7.14
CA LEU A 203 -14.30 6.97 6.81
C LEU A 203 -14.78 7.43 5.42
N MET A 204 -14.29 8.57 4.91
CA MET A 204 -14.55 8.97 3.52
C MET A 204 -13.91 8.01 2.51
N PHE A 205 -12.78 7.41 2.85
CA PHE A 205 -12.04 6.46 1.99
C PHE A 205 -11.70 5.16 2.74
N PRO A 206 -12.71 4.34 3.05
CA PRO A 206 -12.52 3.16 3.90
C PRO A 206 -11.56 2.13 3.26
N GLY A 207 -11.48 2.04 1.93
CA GLY A 207 -10.52 1.12 1.28
C GLY A 207 -9.04 1.47 1.48
N SER A 208 -8.73 2.69 1.97
CA SER A 208 -7.37 3.05 2.39
C SER A 208 -6.99 2.51 3.78
N LEU A 209 -7.96 1.97 4.52
CA LEU A 209 -7.73 1.42 5.85
C LEU A 209 -7.03 0.07 5.75
N GLN A 210 -5.94 -0.07 6.50
CA GLN A 210 -5.14 -1.31 6.51
C GLN A 210 -5.94 -2.53 6.94
N ILE A 211 -6.92 -2.36 7.83
CA ILE A 211 -7.81 -3.43 8.28
C ILE A 211 -8.67 -3.93 7.12
N ILE A 212 -9.30 -3.01 6.37
CA ILE A 212 -10.14 -3.35 5.22
C ILE A 212 -9.30 -3.98 4.11
N HIS A 213 -8.10 -3.46 3.85
CA HIS A 213 -7.15 -4.07 2.93
C HIS A 213 -6.79 -5.50 3.39
N HIS A 214 -6.50 -5.72 4.67
CA HIS A 214 -6.16 -7.04 5.19
C HIS A 214 -7.32 -8.04 5.05
N MET A 215 -8.55 -7.62 5.37
CA MET A 215 -9.76 -8.44 5.21
C MET A 215 -10.04 -8.78 3.75
N SER A 216 -9.82 -7.82 2.84
CA SER A 216 -10.10 -7.97 1.42
C SER A 216 -8.95 -8.62 0.64
N ASN A 217 -7.77 -8.79 1.26
CA ASN A 217 -6.54 -9.19 0.59
C ASN A 217 -6.72 -10.48 -0.23
N ARG A 218 -7.53 -11.43 0.25
CA ARG A 218 -7.78 -12.66 -0.49
C ARG A 218 -8.56 -12.41 -1.78
N ALA A 219 -9.69 -11.70 -1.68
CA ALA A 219 -10.50 -11.35 -2.84
C ALA A 219 -9.71 -10.50 -3.86
N LEU A 220 -8.85 -9.62 -3.38
CA LEU A 220 -7.98 -8.79 -4.24
C LEU A 220 -6.95 -9.63 -5.00
N LEU A 221 -6.31 -10.59 -4.33
CA LEU A 221 -5.37 -11.51 -4.99
C LEU A 221 -6.06 -12.40 -6.02
N ASP A 222 -7.23 -12.95 -5.68
CA ASP A 222 -8.01 -13.80 -6.57
C ASP A 222 -8.52 -12.98 -7.79
N GLY A 223 -9.01 -11.75 -7.57
CA GLY A 223 -9.43 -10.83 -8.63
C GLY A 223 -8.30 -10.42 -9.57
N ARG A 224 -7.12 -10.07 -9.01
CA ARG A 224 -5.92 -9.77 -9.82
C ARG A 224 -5.46 -10.98 -10.64
N THR A 225 -5.56 -12.17 -10.05
CA THR A 225 -5.25 -13.43 -10.73
C THR A 225 -6.15 -13.65 -11.93
N ASN A 226 -7.46 -13.44 -11.76
CA ASN A 226 -8.42 -13.55 -12.84
C ASN A 226 -8.10 -12.58 -13.99
N LEU A 227 -7.79 -11.32 -13.68
CA LEU A 227 -7.40 -10.33 -14.68
C LEU A 227 -6.14 -10.75 -15.46
N ILE A 228 -5.09 -11.18 -14.76
CA ILE A 228 -3.81 -11.54 -15.40
C ILE A 228 -3.94 -12.81 -16.24
N ILE A 229 -4.60 -13.85 -15.71
CA ILE A 229 -4.65 -15.16 -16.36
C ILE A 229 -5.75 -15.23 -17.41
N SER A 230 -6.98 -14.87 -17.05
CA SER A 230 -8.14 -15.01 -17.92
C SER A 230 -8.16 -13.93 -19.01
N HIS A 231 -7.74 -12.71 -18.67
CA HIS A 231 -7.81 -11.56 -19.58
C HIS A 231 -6.44 -11.05 -20.05
N ARG A 232 -5.34 -11.76 -19.76
CA ARG A 232 -3.98 -11.39 -20.17
C ARG A 232 -3.61 -9.96 -19.78
N ALA A 233 -4.13 -9.50 -18.64
CA ALA A 233 -3.92 -8.15 -18.15
C ALA A 233 -2.43 -7.91 -17.82
N LYS A 234 -1.96 -6.70 -18.06
CA LYS A 234 -0.60 -6.24 -17.79
C LYS A 234 -0.64 -5.19 -16.69
N ARG A 235 0.17 -5.38 -15.63
CA ARG A 235 0.26 -4.45 -14.50
C ARG A 235 1.31 -3.38 -14.76
N TYR A 236 1.01 -2.14 -14.40
CA TYR A 236 1.84 -0.96 -14.59
C TYR A 236 1.88 -0.12 -13.32
N ILE A 237 3.03 0.51 -13.07
CA ILE A 237 3.19 1.45 -11.95
C ILE A 237 3.45 2.84 -12.48
N LEU A 238 2.58 3.77 -12.09
CA LEU A 238 2.66 5.17 -12.49
C LEU A 238 3.13 5.99 -11.30
N ARG A 239 4.05 6.93 -11.51
CA ARG A 239 4.43 7.94 -10.52
C ARG A 239 3.77 9.26 -10.89
N THR A 240 2.90 9.73 -10.00
CA THR A 240 2.26 11.05 -10.08
C THR A 240 3.28 12.17 -9.84
N ALA A 241 2.96 13.39 -10.25
CA ALA A 241 3.84 14.55 -10.00
C ALA A 241 4.02 14.87 -8.51
N ASP A 242 3.04 14.50 -7.68
CA ASP A 242 3.11 14.65 -6.22
C ASP A 242 3.99 13.58 -5.57
N GLY A 243 4.52 12.63 -6.36
CA GLY A 243 5.42 11.59 -5.91
C GLY A 243 4.73 10.29 -5.48
N ASN A 244 3.39 10.21 -5.55
CA ASN A 244 2.65 8.98 -5.27
C ASN A 244 2.84 7.94 -6.38
N HIS A 245 2.99 6.68 -5.99
CA HIS A 245 3.00 5.52 -6.86
C HIS A 245 1.59 4.95 -6.95
N ILE A 246 1.11 4.75 -8.17
CA ILE A 246 -0.23 4.24 -8.49
C ILE A 246 -0.08 2.87 -9.12
N ASP A 247 -0.72 1.89 -8.50
CA ASP A 247 -0.88 0.56 -9.05
C ASP A 247 -2.02 0.57 -10.07
N SER A 248 -1.71 0.12 -11.28
CA SER A 248 -2.65 0.12 -12.40
C SER A 248 -2.54 -1.17 -13.20
N ILE A 249 -3.61 -1.52 -13.91
CA ILE A 249 -3.66 -2.70 -14.75
C ILE A 249 -4.36 -2.40 -16.06
N PHE A 250 -3.84 -2.93 -17.15
CA PHE A 250 -4.33 -2.70 -18.49
C PHE A 250 -4.64 -4.01 -19.19
N VAL A 251 -5.81 -4.07 -19.82
CA VAL A 251 -6.28 -5.17 -20.66
C VAL A 251 -6.39 -4.66 -22.09
N ASP A 252 -5.61 -5.27 -22.98
CA ASP A 252 -5.60 -4.93 -24.40
C ASP A 252 -6.54 -5.86 -25.17
N GLN A 253 -7.62 -5.31 -25.72
CA GLN A 253 -8.62 -6.06 -26.50
C GLN A 253 -8.76 -5.57 -27.92
N ARG A 254 -7.78 -4.86 -28.48
CA ARG A 254 -7.84 -4.31 -29.86
C ARG A 254 -8.16 -5.32 -30.96
N SER A 255 -8.07 -6.62 -30.68
CA SER A 255 -8.50 -7.71 -31.56
C SER A 255 -10.02 -7.94 -31.62
N THR A 256 -10.79 -7.28 -30.75
CA THR A 256 -12.26 -7.37 -30.68
C THR A 256 -12.89 -6.12 -31.32
N ASP A 257 -14.18 -6.20 -31.65
CA ASP A 257 -14.91 -5.12 -32.33
C ASP A 257 -14.89 -3.79 -31.55
N ASN A 258 -15.02 -3.86 -30.23
CA ASN A 258 -15.04 -2.70 -29.34
C ASN A 258 -13.66 -2.28 -28.81
N GLY A 259 -12.64 -3.09 -29.09
CA GLY A 259 -11.31 -3.00 -28.47
C GLY A 259 -10.51 -1.75 -28.81
N GLN A 260 -10.89 -1.01 -29.85
CA GLN A 260 -10.26 0.26 -30.21
C GLN A 260 -10.61 1.39 -29.22
N THR A 261 -11.71 1.24 -28.48
CA THR A 261 -12.11 2.20 -27.45
C THR A 261 -11.50 1.81 -26.10
N LEU A 262 -10.78 2.74 -25.49
CA LEU A 262 -10.23 2.59 -24.14
C LEU A 262 -11.25 3.05 -23.10
N ILE A 263 -11.63 2.16 -22.20
CA ILE A 263 -12.41 2.48 -21.01
C ILE A 263 -11.49 2.61 -19.81
N ILE A 264 -11.50 3.77 -19.16
CA ILE A 264 -10.78 3.99 -17.91
C ILE A 264 -11.77 3.84 -16.76
N THR A 265 -11.49 2.87 -15.89
CA THR A 265 -12.34 2.56 -14.73
C THR A 265 -11.82 3.25 -13.49
N CYS A 266 -12.71 3.96 -12.82
CA CYS A 266 -12.43 4.68 -11.59
C CYS A 266 -13.34 4.13 -10.50
N GLU A 267 -12.73 3.44 -9.53
CA GLU A 267 -13.48 2.77 -8.48
C GLU A 267 -14.07 3.75 -7.45
N GLY A 268 -15.21 3.38 -6.87
CA GLY A 268 -15.84 4.10 -5.76
C GLY A 268 -14.95 4.16 -4.50
N ASN A 269 -15.29 4.95 -3.49
CA ASN A 269 -14.46 5.23 -2.30
C ASN A 269 -14.03 4.02 -1.45
N ALA A 270 -14.62 2.85 -1.68
CA ALA A 270 -14.27 1.57 -1.07
C ALA A 270 -13.87 0.49 -2.09
N GLY A 271 -13.87 0.81 -3.39
CA GLY A 271 -13.59 -0.14 -4.46
C GLY A 271 -12.11 -0.24 -4.80
N PHE A 272 -11.77 -1.36 -5.42
CA PHE A 272 -10.44 -1.73 -5.90
C PHE A 272 -10.57 -2.28 -7.31
N TYR A 273 -9.62 -1.99 -8.20
CA TYR A 273 -9.74 -2.40 -9.60
C TYR A 273 -9.80 -3.92 -9.75
N GLU A 274 -9.23 -4.67 -8.80
CA GLU A 274 -9.18 -6.12 -8.79
C GLU A 274 -10.56 -6.79 -8.71
N VAL A 275 -11.52 -6.13 -8.06
CA VAL A 275 -12.86 -6.68 -7.75
C VAL A 275 -13.99 -5.71 -8.09
N GLY A 276 -13.67 -4.66 -8.85
CA GLY A 276 -14.56 -3.55 -9.12
C GLY A 276 -15.20 -3.58 -10.50
N CYS A 277 -15.43 -2.40 -11.06
CA CYS A 277 -16.19 -2.24 -12.30
C CYS A 277 -15.39 -2.58 -13.58
N MET A 278 -14.12 -2.98 -13.46
CA MET A 278 -13.28 -3.40 -14.58
C MET A 278 -13.86 -4.55 -15.41
N MET A 279 -14.58 -5.49 -14.79
CA MET A 279 -14.99 -6.71 -15.49
C MET A 279 -16.04 -6.46 -16.56
N THR A 280 -17.03 -5.63 -16.28
CA THR A 280 -18.13 -5.31 -17.20
C THR A 280 -17.66 -4.79 -18.57
N PRO A 281 -16.79 -3.76 -18.67
CA PRO A 281 -16.26 -3.31 -19.96
C PRO A 281 -15.31 -4.33 -20.60
N ILE A 282 -14.60 -5.16 -19.81
CA ILE A 282 -13.78 -6.24 -20.37
C ILE A 282 -14.67 -7.27 -21.07
N GLU A 283 -15.75 -7.72 -20.42
CA GLU A 283 -16.70 -8.69 -21.00
C GLU A 283 -17.42 -8.13 -22.23
N ALA A 284 -17.63 -6.81 -22.28
CA ALA A 284 -18.19 -6.12 -23.45
C ALA A 284 -17.16 -5.91 -24.60
N GLY A 285 -15.94 -6.43 -24.48
CA GLY A 285 -14.90 -6.38 -25.51
C GLY A 285 -14.15 -5.06 -25.61
N TYR A 286 -14.16 -4.21 -24.59
CA TYR A 286 -13.38 -2.97 -24.62
C TYR A 286 -11.94 -3.21 -24.15
N SER A 287 -11.00 -2.37 -24.60
CA SER A 287 -9.71 -2.25 -23.92
C SER A 287 -9.92 -1.47 -22.63
N VAL A 288 -9.38 -1.94 -21.50
CA VAL A 288 -9.72 -1.39 -20.17
C VAL A 288 -8.46 -1.08 -19.37
N LEU A 289 -8.42 0.12 -18.77
CA LEU A 289 -7.43 0.53 -17.78
C LEU A 289 -8.12 0.69 -16.43
N GLY A 290 -7.60 0.03 -15.40
CA GLY A 290 -8.01 0.23 -14.01
C GLY A 290 -6.85 0.63 -13.14
N TRP A 291 -7.15 1.29 -12.02
CA TRP A 291 -6.14 1.80 -11.11
C TRP A 291 -6.67 1.88 -9.67
N ASN A 292 -5.76 1.71 -8.71
CA ASN A 292 -6.04 1.87 -7.30
C ASN A 292 -5.66 3.28 -6.85
N ARG A 293 -6.57 3.96 -6.15
CA ARG A 293 -6.34 5.32 -5.63
C ARG A 293 -5.11 5.38 -4.72
N PRO A 294 -4.48 6.56 -4.55
CA PRO A 294 -3.45 6.75 -3.53
C PRO A 294 -3.90 6.22 -2.18
N GLY A 295 -3.12 5.30 -1.60
CA GLY A 295 -3.39 4.68 -0.31
C GLY A 295 -4.25 3.41 -0.35
N PHE A 296 -4.69 2.97 -1.52
CA PHE A 296 -5.42 1.72 -1.71
C PHE A 296 -4.45 0.63 -2.15
N CYS A 297 -4.53 -0.54 -1.53
CA CYS A 297 -3.68 -1.71 -1.82
C CYS A 297 -2.17 -1.36 -1.86
N GLU A 298 -1.55 -1.50 -3.03
CA GLU A 298 -0.13 -1.24 -3.26
C GLU A 298 0.14 0.19 -3.78
N SER A 299 -0.90 1.01 -3.95
CA SER A 299 -0.75 2.44 -4.29
C SER A 299 -0.33 3.24 -3.06
N SER A 300 0.71 4.06 -3.19
CA SER A 300 1.28 4.82 -2.07
C SER A 300 0.56 6.15 -1.82
N VAL A 301 0.64 6.64 -0.58
CA VAL A 301 0.44 8.05 -0.23
C VAL A 301 1.75 8.54 0.37
N SER A 302 2.38 9.51 -0.29
CA SER A 302 3.55 10.23 0.23
C SER A 302 3.14 11.28 1.26
#